data_AF-A0A1E5JS49-F1
#
_entry.id   AF-A0A1E5JS49-F1
#
_cell.length_a   1.000
_cell.length_b   1.000
_cell.length_c   1.000
_cell.angle_alpha   90.00
_cell.angle_beta   90.00
_cell.angle_gamma   90.00
#
_symmetry.space_group_name_H-M   'P 1'
#
loop_
_entity.id
_entity.type
_entity.pdbx_description
1 polymer ?
#
loop_
_entity_poly.entity_id
_entity_poly.type
_entity_poly.pdbx_seq_one_letter_code
_entity_poly.pdbx_strand_id
1 'polypeptide(L)'
;MSNYILKETEELVTILDFLRFSVSCAINANLYYGHGTDNAWDDMHSLILRSLSLPYDLESNWLNARLTASEKNIYINNWKSALINVCPFPT
;
A
#
# COMPACT_ATOMS: atom_id res chain seq x y z
N MET A 1 -8.57 6.25 -13.57
CA MET A 1 -7.93 6.08 -12.25
C MET A 1 -6.96 4.89 -12.20
N SER A 2 -7.38 3.70 -12.63
CA SER A 2 -6.53 2.48 -12.66
C SER A 2 -5.21 2.64 -13.41
N ASN A 3 -5.22 3.31 -14.56
CA ASN A 3 -4.02 3.53 -15.37
C ASN A 3 -2.98 4.45 -14.71
N TYR A 4 -3.40 5.36 -13.83
CA TYR A 4 -2.47 6.24 -13.12
C TYR A 4 -1.68 5.45 -12.07
N ILE A 5 -2.38 4.67 -11.24
CA ILE A 5 -1.73 3.84 -10.22
C ILE A 5 -0.78 2.83 -10.85
N LEU A 6 -1.19 2.18 -11.95
CA LEU A 6 -0.33 1.23 -12.67
C LEU A 6 0.98 1.90 -13.13
N LYS A 7 0.89 3.08 -13.75
CA LYS A 7 2.06 3.83 -14.22
C LYS A 7 3.00 4.22 -13.08
N GLU A 8 2.47 4.76 -11.98
CA GLU A 8 3.30 5.15 -10.83
C GLU A 8 3.97 3.92 -10.19
N THR A 9 3.26 2.78 -10.08
CA THR A 9 3.82 1.55 -9.49
C THR A 9 4.90 0.88 -10.32
N GLU A 10 5.01 1.19 -11.62
CA GLU A 10 6.11 0.74 -12.46
C GLU A 10 7.44 1.37 -12.01
N GLU A 11 7.41 2.64 -11.59
CA GLU A 11 8.58 3.39 -11.13
C GLU A 11 9.01 3.02 -9.70
N LEU A 12 8.10 2.47 -8.88
CA LEU A 12 8.41 2.03 -7.52
C LEU A 12 9.25 0.76 -7.54
N VAL A 13 10.36 0.74 -6.79
CA VAL A 13 11.32 -0.38 -6.84
C VAL A 13 11.30 -1.18 -5.55
N THR A 14 11.31 -0.51 -4.40
CA THR A 14 11.47 -1.14 -3.09
C THR A 14 10.16 -1.19 -2.31
N ILE A 15 10.06 -2.11 -1.35
CA ILE A 15 8.91 -2.18 -0.42
C ILE A 15 8.66 -0.81 0.26
N LEU A 16 9.73 -0.08 0.60
CA LEU A 16 9.65 1.26 1.16
C LEU A 16 9.02 2.28 0.20
N ASP A 17 9.35 2.21 -1.09
CA ASP A 17 8.73 3.07 -2.12
C ASP A 17 7.23 2.83 -2.20
N PHE A 18 6.82 1.55 -2.18
CA PHE A 18 5.42 1.16 -2.13
C PHE A 18 4.75 1.70 -0.88
N LEU A 19 5.32 1.48 0.31
CA LEU A 19 4.77 1.95 1.58
C LEU A 19 4.63 3.48 1.63
N ARG A 20 5.66 4.22 1.21
CA ARG A 20 5.63 5.69 1.13
C ARG A 20 4.51 6.17 0.20
N PHE A 21 4.37 5.54 -0.98
CA PHE A 21 3.33 5.89 -1.94
C PHE A 21 1.94 5.57 -1.38
N SER A 22 1.74 4.38 -0.82
CA SER A 22 0.51 3.94 -0.15
C SER A 22 0.04 4.91 0.91
N VAL A 23 0.92 5.26 1.84
CA VAL A 23 0.63 6.16 2.96
C VAL A 23 0.28 7.55 2.45
N SER A 24 1.01 8.04 1.44
CA SER A 24 0.72 9.33 0.80
C SER A 24 -0.67 9.35 0.16
N CYS A 25 -1.04 8.27 -0.54
CA CYS A 25 -2.39 8.10 -1.10
C CYS A 25 -3.46 8.03 -0.01
N ALA A 26 -3.21 7.29 1.07
CA ALA A 26 -4.15 7.15 2.19
C ALA A 26 -4.37 8.49 2.91
N ILE A 27 -3.30 9.26 3.11
CA ILE A 27 -3.37 10.62 3.65
C ILE A 27 -4.23 11.52 2.77
N ASN A 28 -3.95 11.55 1.48
CA ASN A 28 -4.65 12.42 0.54
C ASN A 28 -6.12 12.02 0.35
N ALA A 29 -6.44 10.74 0.49
CA ALA A 29 -7.80 10.23 0.48
C ALA A 29 -8.55 10.48 1.81
N ASN A 30 -7.89 11.14 2.78
CA ASN A 30 -8.41 11.41 4.12
C ASN A 30 -8.94 10.13 4.80
N LEU A 31 -8.28 9.00 4.56
CA LEU A 31 -8.60 7.67 5.10
C LEU A 31 -8.19 7.53 6.58
N TYR A 32 -8.40 8.60 7.35
CA TYR A 32 -8.10 8.69 8.77
C TYR A 32 -9.39 8.74 9.56
N TYR A 33 -9.70 7.68 10.29
CA TYR A 33 -10.70 7.72 11.35
C TYR A 33 -10.13 8.59 12.47
N GLY A 34 -10.61 9.83 12.58
CA GLY A 34 -10.01 10.91 13.39
C GLY A 34 -10.00 10.70 14.92
N HIS A 35 -9.26 9.71 15.41
CA HIS A 35 -9.08 9.43 16.84
C HIS A 35 -7.62 9.12 17.20
N GLY A 36 -6.69 10.02 16.84
CA GLY A 36 -5.41 10.20 17.54
C GLY A 36 -4.39 9.04 17.60
N THR A 37 -4.73 7.84 17.11
CA THR A 37 -3.93 6.62 17.37
C THR A 37 -4.06 5.51 16.31
N ASP A 38 -4.51 5.80 15.08
CA ASP A 38 -4.44 4.83 13.97
C ASP A 38 -3.64 5.44 12.82
N ASN A 39 -2.36 5.04 12.73
CA ASN A 39 -1.46 5.55 11.73
C ASN A 39 -1.78 4.87 10.40
N ALA A 40 -2.11 5.62 9.35
CA ALA A 40 -2.20 5.06 7.99
C ALA A 40 -0.91 4.31 7.61
N TRP A 41 0.21 4.64 8.24
CA TRP A 41 1.42 3.84 8.20
C TRP A 41 1.19 2.36 8.53
N ASP A 42 0.57 2.06 9.68
CA ASP A 42 0.40 0.69 10.17
C ASP A 42 -0.60 -0.10 9.31
N ASP A 43 -1.67 0.56 8.84
CA ASP A 43 -2.64 -0.04 7.93
C ASP A 43 -2.02 -0.37 6.56
N MET A 44 -1.28 0.57 5.99
CA MET A 44 -0.64 0.38 4.70
C MET A 44 0.52 -0.62 4.81
N HIS A 45 1.24 -0.62 5.92
CA HIS A 45 2.27 -1.62 6.22
C HIS A 45 1.63 -3.01 6.30
N SER A 46 0.58 -3.19 7.10
CA SER A 46 -0.17 -4.45 7.20
C SER A 46 -0.71 -4.94 5.85
N LEU A 47 -1.21 -4.02 5.01
CA LEU A 47 -1.70 -4.34 3.68
C LEU A 47 -0.58 -4.85 2.76
N ILE A 48 0.59 -4.20 2.77
CA ILE A 48 1.75 -4.63 1.99
C ILE A 48 2.25 -6.00 2.47
N LEU A 49 2.42 -6.17 3.77
CA LEU A 49 2.90 -7.42 4.35
C LEU A 49 1.97 -8.60 4.04
N ARG A 50 0.66 -8.39 4.22
CA ARG A 50 -0.35 -9.40 3.86
C ARG A 50 -0.36 -9.70 2.35
N SER A 51 -0.11 -8.69 1.51
CA SER A 51 -0.03 -8.89 0.06
C SER A 51 1.16 -9.73 -0.36
N LEU A 52 2.28 -9.56 0.33
CA LEU A 52 3.52 -10.28 0.08
C LEU A 52 3.62 -11.58 0.89
N SER A 53 2.60 -11.93 1.67
CA SER A 53 2.60 -13.07 2.61
C SER A 53 3.80 -13.04 3.57
N LEU A 54 4.18 -11.83 4.01
CA LEU A 54 5.31 -11.58 4.89
C LEU A 54 4.87 -11.51 6.36
N PRO A 55 5.75 -11.91 7.30
CA PRO A 55 5.48 -11.75 8.74
C PRO A 55 5.45 -10.28 9.15
N TYR A 56 4.73 -9.96 10.22
CA TYR A 56 4.63 -8.59 10.75
C TYR A 56 5.93 -8.12 11.42
N ASP A 57 6.73 -9.06 11.94
CA ASP A 57 8.01 -8.83 12.61
C ASP A 57 9.17 -8.88 11.61
N LEU A 58 9.11 -8.02 10.59
CA LEU A 58 10.20 -7.87 9.64
C LEU A 58 11.19 -6.82 10.10
N GLU A 59 12.48 -7.16 10.04
CA GLU A 59 13.52 -6.17 10.23
C GLU A 59 13.45 -5.07 9.18
N SER A 60 13.74 -3.82 9.57
CA SER A 60 13.65 -2.65 8.69
C SER A 60 14.49 -2.76 7.41
N ASN A 61 15.51 -3.63 7.39
CA ASN A 61 16.34 -3.89 6.22
C ASN A 61 15.54 -4.48 5.03
N TRP A 62 14.45 -5.19 5.31
CA TRP A 62 13.58 -5.77 4.28
C TRP A 62 12.81 -4.69 3.50
N LEU A 63 12.61 -3.50 4.07
CA LEU A 63 11.94 -2.40 3.37
C LEU A 63 12.72 -1.94 2.12
N ASN A 64 14.04 -2.18 2.08
CA ASN A 64 14.89 -1.89 0.93
C ASN A 64 14.88 -3.01 -0.13
N ALA A 65 14.18 -4.12 0.13
CA ALA A 65 14.09 -5.22 -0.83
C ALA A 65 13.30 -4.81 -2.06
N ARG A 66 13.75 -5.28 -3.23
CA ARG A 66 13.10 -5.01 -4.51
C ARG A 66 11.96 -5.99 -4.73
N LEU A 67 10.81 -5.48 -5.14
CA LEU A 67 9.68 -6.31 -5.54
C LEU A 67 9.80 -6.76 -6.99
N THR A 68 9.54 -8.04 -7.21
CA THR A 68 9.37 -8.64 -8.53
C THR A 68 8.07 -8.16 -9.18
N ALA A 69 7.98 -8.24 -10.51
CA ALA A 69 6.76 -7.86 -11.24
C ALA A 69 5.51 -8.61 -10.76
N SER A 70 5.66 -9.88 -10.35
CA SER A 70 4.57 -10.69 -9.80
C SER A 70 4.07 -10.13 -8.46
N GLU A 71 4.98 -9.81 -7.55
CA GLU A 71 4.65 -9.22 -6.25
C GLU A 71 3.99 -7.84 -6.39
N LYS A 72 4.48 -7.01 -7.31
CA LYS A 72 3.86 -5.72 -7.64
C LYS A 72 2.40 -5.91 -8.07
N ASN A 73 2.13 -6.87 -8.95
CA ASN A 73 0.77 -7.16 -9.43
C ASN A 73 -0.15 -7.63 -8.30
N ILE A 74 0.34 -8.50 -7.40
CA ILE A 74 -0.43 -8.96 -6.24
C ILE A 74 -0.77 -7.78 -5.33
N TYR A 75 0.23 -6.95 -5.01
CA TYR A 75 0.03 -5.75 -4.21
C TYR A 75 -1.00 -4.80 -4.86
N ILE A 76 -0.89 -4.51 -6.16
CA ILE A 76 -1.82 -3.63 -6.88
C ILE A 76 -3.25 -4.19 -6.84
N ASN A 77 -3.41 -5.51 -6.99
CA ASN A 77 -4.73 -6.14 -6.91
C ASN A 77 -5.32 -6.02 -5.52
N ASN A 78 -4.53 -6.30 -4.47
CA ASN A 78 -4.99 -6.18 -3.09
C ASN A 78 -5.27 -4.73 -2.70
N TRP A 79 -4.46 -3.79 -3.19
CA TRP A 79 -4.67 -2.36 -3.03
C TRP A 79 -5.98 -1.90 -3.67
N LYS A 80 -6.28 -2.34 -4.89
CA LYS A 80 -7.57 -2.07 -5.55
C LYS A 80 -8.74 -2.60 -4.72
N SER A 81 -8.62 -3.82 -4.19
CA SER A 81 -9.65 -4.41 -3.31
C SER A 81 -9.77 -3.68 -1.98
N ALA A 82 -8.67 -3.19 -1.41
CA ALA A 82 -8.68 -2.39 -0.19
C ALA A 82 -9.33 -1.02 -0.44
N LEU A 83 -9.03 -0.34 -1.56
CA LEU A 83 -9.68 0.92 -1.93
C LEU A 83 -11.20 0.80 -2.00
N ILE A 84 -11.73 -0.31 -2.54
CA ILE A 84 -13.18 -0.57 -2.64
C ILE A 84 -13.81 -0.73 -1.25
N ASN A 85 -13.12 -1.37 -0.32
CA ASN A 85 -13.65 -1.63 1.03
C ASN A 85 -13.50 -0.43 1.97
N VAL A 86 -12.52 0.44 1.74
CA VAL A 86 -12.22 1.58 2.61
C VAL A 86 -12.92 2.87 2.10
N CYS A 87 -13.16 2.98 0.79
CA CYS A 87 -13.90 4.10 0.20
C CYS A 87 -14.99 3.56 -0.74
N PRO A 88 -16.28 3.55 -0.36
CA PRO A 88 -17.35 3.43 -1.33
C PRO A 88 -17.37 4.74 -2.13
N PHE A 89 -16.62 4.82 -3.23
CA PHE A 89 -16.74 5.95 -4.14
C PHE A 89 -18.13 5.91 -4.78
N PRO A 90 -18.87 7.04 -4.81
CA PRO A 90 -20.03 7.13 -5.68
C PRO A 90 -19.55 6.98 -7.13
N THR A 91 -20.30 6.19 -7.88
CA THR A 91 -20.17 5.94 -9.32
C THR A 91 -19.88 7.19 -10.13
#